data_AF-A0A7Y5T6A2-F1
#
_entry.id   AF-A0A7Y5T6A2-F1
#
_cell.length_a   1.000
_cell.length_b   1.000
_cell.length_c   1.000
_cell.angle_alpha   90.00
_cell.angle_beta   90.00
_cell.angle_gamma   90.00
#
_symmetry.space_group_name_H-M   'P 1'
#
loop_
_entity.id
_entity.type
_entity.pdbx_description
1 polymer ?
#
loop_
_entity_poly.entity_id
_entity_poly.type
_entity_poly.pdbx_seq_one_letter_code
_entity_poly.pdbx_strand_id
1 'polypeptide(L)'
;MPTLLVRAIAAAVLLGTALTPAPADAAPVVSPGRALFNDPLGDEDAQYALVRHIDGRIDHARPGATVRLAAYSFAMPSTARALLRAFHRGVFVKVVVDQRSRDWGSVQRLRRTLGSDTDRRSFVRVCRESSRGSVGRQH
;
A
#
# COMPACT_ATOMS: atom_id res chain seq x y z
N MET A 1 65.47 49.75 1.38
CA MET A 1 66.41 48.63 1.63
C MET A 1 66.54 48.47 3.14
N PRO A 2 66.45 47.28 3.76
CA PRO A 2 66.68 45.94 3.20
C PRO A 2 65.51 44.95 3.35
N THR A 3 65.69 43.81 2.67
CA THR A 3 64.93 42.56 2.68
C THR A 3 65.12 41.77 3.98
N LEU A 4 64.14 40.94 4.37
CA LEU A 4 64.36 39.53 4.78
C LEU A 4 63.04 38.75 4.90
N LEU A 5 63.04 37.61 4.22
CA LEU A 5 62.05 36.54 4.12
C LEU A 5 61.74 35.88 5.49
N VAL A 6 60.46 35.60 5.82
CA VAL A 6 60.11 34.48 6.72
C VAL A 6 58.77 33.82 6.30
N ARG A 7 58.92 32.64 5.69
CA ARG A 7 58.13 31.39 5.77
C ARG A 7 56.59 31.40 5.70
N ALA A 8 56.10 30.71 4.67
CA ALA A 8 54.74 30.22 4.49
C ALA A 8 54.33 29.16 5.52
N ILE A 9 53.05 29.17 5.93
CA ILE A 9 52.25 27.97 6.23
C ILE A 9 50.82 28.23 5.73
N ALA A 10 50.45 27.62 4.62
CA ALA A 10 49.08 27.53 4.16
C ALA A 10 48.37 26.44 4.99
N ALA A 11 47.48 26.85 5.89
CA ALA A 11 46.57 25.93 6.57
C ALA A 11 45.29 25.79 5.74
N ALA A 12 45.32 24.90 4.73
CA ALA A 12 44.12 24.47 4.03
C ALA A 12 43.34 23.53 4.95
N VAL A 13 42.33 24.07 5.64
CA VAL A 13 41.36 23.28 6.43
C VAL A 13 40.46 22.54 5.43
N LEU A 14 40.83 21.29 5.12
CA LEU A 14 39.97 20.34 4.43
C LEU A 14 38.85 19.91 5.38
N LEU A 15 37.70 20.60 5.30
CA LEU A 15 36.43 20.09 5.83
C LEU A 15 36.05 18.84 5.04
N GLY A 16 36.50 17.68 5.49
CA GLY A 16 36.03 16.39 5.02
C GLY A 16 34.58 16.17 5.48
N THR A 17 33.61 16.58 4.67
CA THR A 17 32.23 16.11 4.81
C THR A 17 32.22 14.62 4.48
N ALA A 18 32.22 13.79 5.52
CA ALA A 18 31.95 12.37 5.37
C ALA A 18 30.54 12.22 4.77
N LEU A 19 30.47 11.89 3.47
CA LEU A 19 29.24 11.43 2.85
C LEU A 19 28.89 10.09 3.49
N THR A 20 28.00 10.09 4.49
CA THR A 20 27.34 8.87 4.93
C THR A 20 26.50 8.35 3.75
N PRO A 21 26.80 7.16 3.20
CA PRO A 21 25.98 6.59 2.16
C PRO A 21 24.56 6.38 2.71
N ALA A 22 23.56 6.88 1.98
CA ALA A 22 22.16 6.60 2.30
C ALA A 22 21.95 5.07 2.32
N PRO A 23 21.16 4.55 3.27
CA PRO A 23 20.83 3.13 3.27
C PRO A 23 20.23 2.75 1.92
N ALA A 24 20.80 1.75 1.28
CA ALA A 24 20.24 1.20 0.05
C ALA A 24 18.85 0.64 0.37
N ASP A 25 17.84 1.08 -0.37
CA ASP A 25 16.50 0.50 -0.29
C ASP A 25 16.63 -1.00 -0.55
N ALA A 26 16.25 -1.82 0.45
CA ALA A 26 16.35 -3.26 0.30
C ALA A 26 15.48 -3.68 -0.89
N ALA A 27 16.08 -4.40 -1.84
CA ALA A 27 15.32 -4.94 -2.97
C ALA A 27 14.10 -5.72 -2.43
N PRO A 28 12.90 -5.53 -3.01
CA PRO A 28 11.72 -6.23 -2.55
C PRO A 28 11.97 -7.73 -2.55
N VAL A 29 11.62 -8.42 -1.46
CA VAL A 29 11.68 -9.89 -1.42
C VAL A 29 10.66 -10.42 -2.42
N VAL A 30 11.13 -10.81 -3.60
CA VAL A 30 10.30 -11.48 -4.60
C VAL A 30 10.12 -12.92 -4.14
N SER A 31 8.91 -13.25 -3.64
CA SER A 31 8.55 -14.65 -3.44
C SER A 31 8.58 -15.34 -4.81
N PRO A 32 9.12 -16.57 -4.93
CA PRO A 32 8.96 -17.37 -6.14
C PRO A 32 7.46 -17.60 -6.36
N GLY A 33 6.84 -16.78 -7.20
CA GLY A 33 5.42 -16.86 -7.49
C GLY A 33 5.18 -17.97 -8.50
N ARG A 34 4.11 -18.75 -8.31
CA ARG A 34 3.47 -19.50 -9.39
C ARG A 34 2.31 -18.66 -9.93
N ALA A 35 2.12 -18.65 -11.25
CA ALA A 35 0.91 -18.08 -11.84
C ALA A 35 -0.33 -18.84 -11.33
N LEU A 36 -1.29 -18.10 -10.79
CA LEU A 36 -2.55 -18.62 -10.28
C LEU A 36 -3.67 -18.09 -11.18
N PHE A 37 -4.52 -19.00 -11.64
CA PHE A 37 -5.68 -18.69 -12.47
C PHE A 37 -6.92 -19.22 -11.79
N ASN A 38 -8.03 -18.52 -11.98
CA ASN A 38 -9.35 -19.06 -11.69
C ASN A 38 -9.72 -20.06 -12.77
N ASP A 39 -10.35 -21.16 -12.39
CA ASP A 39 -10.95 -22.12 -13.32
C ASP A 39 -12.48 -22.01 -13.23
N PRO A 40 -13.16 -21.41 -14.22
CA PRO A 40 -14.60 -21.23 -14.17
C PRO A 40 -15.38 -22.55 -14.25
N LEU A 41 -14.78 -23.63 -14.76
CA LEU A 41 -15.42 -24.94 -14.91
C LEU A 41 -15.11 -25.89 -13.75
N GLY A 42 -14.20 -25.49 -12.86
CA GLY A 42 -13.83 -26.27 -11.68
C GLY A 42 -14.84 -26.13 -10.53
N ASP A 43 -14.46 -26.67 -9.37
CA ASP A 43 -15.18 -26.46 -8.12
C ASP A 43 -15.05 -25.00 -7.62
N GLU A 44 -15.77 -24.65 -6.57
CA GLU A 44 -15.76 -23.29 -6.02
C GLU A 44 -14.35 -22.81 -5.64
N ASP A 45 -13.50 -23.70 -5.13
CA ASP A 45 -12.13 -23.37 -4.74
C ASP A 45 -11.26 -23.03 -5.95
N ALA A 46 -11.44 -23.76 -7.06
CA ALA A 46 -10.78 -23.48 -8.33
C ALA A 46 -11.34 -22.21 -9.00
N GLN A 47 -12.66 -22.00 -8.96
CA GLN A 47 -13.34 -20.81 -9.49
C GLN A 47 -12.86 -19.51 -8.82
N TYR A 48 -12.57 -19.57 -7.52
CA TYR A 48 -12.13 -18.42 -6.73
C TYR A 48 -10.67 -18.51 -6.28
N ALA A 49 -9.83 -19.32 -6.94
CA ALA A 49 -8.45 -19.57 -6.54
C ALA A 49 -7.65 -18.27 -6.29
N LEU A 50 -7.79 -17.27 -7.16
CA LEU A 50 -7.10 -15.99 -7.00
C LEU A 50 -7.66 -15.16 -5.83
N VAL A 51 -8.98 -15.14 -5.64
CA VAL A 51 -9.62 -14.44 -4.53
C VAL A 51 -9.20 -15.07 -3.20
N ARG A 52 -9.20 -16.40 -3.12
CA ARG A 52 -8.73 -17.15 -1.94
C ARG A 52 -7.25 -16.86 -1.65
N HIS A 53 -6.42 -16.77 -2.70
CA HIS A 53 -5.02 -16.39 -2.53
C HIS A 53 -4.88 -14.97 -1.95
N ILE A 54 -5.61 -14.00 -2.49
CA ILE A 54 -5.63 -12.61 -2.01
C ILE A 54 -6.11 -12.55 -0.55
N ASP A 55 -7.22 -13.22 -0.23
CA ASP A 55 -7.78 -13.26 1.12
C ASP A 55 -6.77 -13.87 2.10
N GLY A 56 -6.10 -14.96 1.71
CA GLY A 56 -5.02 -15.58 2.47
C GLY A 56 -3.85 -14.62 2.72
N ARG A 57 -3.44 -13.82 1.74
CA ARG A 57 -2.37 -12.81 1.91
C ARG A 57 -2.79 -11.70 2.89
N ILE A 58 -4.04 -11.26 2.83
CA ILE A 58 -4.60 -10.29 3.79
C ILE A 58 -4.61 -10.89 5.21
N ASP A 59 -4.96 -12.16 5.35
CA ASP A 59 -4.97 -12.84 6.65
C ASP A 59 -3.57 -13.01 7.26
N HIS A 60 -2.51 -13.06 6.45
CA HIS A 60 -1.12 -13.10 6.94
C HIS A 60 -0.54 -11.72 7.30
N ALA A 61 -1.26 -10.61 7.04
CA ALA A 61 -0.80 -9.28 7.43
C ALA A 61 -0.67 -9.17 8.96
N ARG A 62 0.52 -8.78 9.43
CA ARG A 62 0.85 -8.63 10.85
C ARG A 62 0.30 -7.34 11.44
N PRO A 63 -0.01 -7.29 12.75
CA PRO A 63 -0.43 -6.06 13.43
C PRO A 63 0.53 -4.89 13.16
N GLY A 64 0.00 -3.68 12.96
CA GLY A 64 0.78 -2.49 12.60
C GLY A 64 1.16 -2.38 11.12
N ALA A 65 1.03 -3.46 10.33
CA ALA A 65 1.19 -3.39 8.88
C ALA A 65 0.03 -2.62 8.23
N THR A 66 0.18 -2.29 6.94
CA THR A 66 -0.87 -1.65 6.14
C THR A 66 -1.28 -2.54 4.98
N VAL A 67 -2.58 -2.78 4.82
CA VAL A 67 -3.19 -3.38 3.63
C VAL A 67 -3.91 -2.29 2.84
N ARG A 68 -3.58 -2.19 1.55
CA ARG A 68 -4.18 -1.21 0.63
C ARG A 68 -4.89 -1.96 -0.49
N LEU A 69 -6.16 -1.62 -0.73
CA LEU A 69 -6.95 -2.15 -1.84
C LEU A 69 -7.47 -0.99 -2.68
N ALA A 70 -7.29 -1.08 -4.00
CA ALA A 70 -7.99 -0.25 -4.98
C ALA A 70 -8.72 -1.20 -5.93
N ALA A 71 -10.03 -1.02 -6.10
CA ALA A 71 -10.83 -1.94 -6.90
C ALA A 71 -12.06 -1.26 -7.52
N TYR A 72 -12.18 -1.39 -8.84
CA TYR A 72 -13.41 -1.09 -9.57
C TYR A 72 -14.38 -2.26 -9.45
N SER A 73 -15.67 -1.95 -9.29
CA SER A 73 -16.71 -2.96 -9.12
C SER A 73 -16.37 -3.95 -7.99
N PHE A 74 -16.07 -3.44 -6.80
CA PHE A 74 -15.75 -4.27 -5.65
C PHE A 74 -16.99 -4.83 -4.94
N ALA A 75 -17.37 -6.05 -5.30
CA ALA A 75 -18.49 -6.78 -4.69
C ALA A 75 -18.08 -7.92 -3.74
N MET A 76 -16.79 -8.24 -3.59
CA MET A 76 -16.35 -9.51 -3.00
C MET A 76 -16.56 -9.63 -1.48
N PRO A 77 -17.49 -10.47 -0.98
CA PRO A 77 -17.79 -10.56 0.46
C PRO A 77 -16.70 -11.25 1.28
N SER A 78 -15.98 -12.22 0.71
CA SER A 78 -14.87 -12.91 1.39
C SER A 78 -13.71 -11.95 1.68
N THR A 79 -13.32 -11.17 0.66
CA THR A 79 -12.27 -10.15 0.79
C THR A 79 -12.65 -9.04 1.76
N ALA A 80 -13.90 -8.56 1.73
CA ALA A 80 -14.35 -7.58 2.72
C ALA A 80 -14.26 -8.14 4.16
N ARG A 81 -14.59 -9.43 4.37
CA ARG A 81 -14.42 -10.08 5.68
C ARG A 81 -12.95 -10.23 6.06
N ALA A 82 -12.07 -10.60 5.13
CA ALA A 82 -10.63 -10.72 5.37
C ALA A 82 -10.02 -9.37 5.79
N LEU A 83 -10.39 -8.29 5.11
CA LEU A 83 -9.97 -6.93 5.47
C LEU A 83 -10.44 -6.53 6.87
N LEU A 84 -11.69 -6.83 7.24
CA LEU A 84 -12.20 -6.56 8.58
C LEU A 84 -11.48 -7.40 9.64
N ARG A 85 -11.22 -8.69 9.38
CA ARG A 85 -10.42 -9.53 10.28
C ARG A 85 -9.03 -8.94 10.50
N ALA A 86 -8.36 -8.49 9.43
CA ALA A 86 -7.06 -7.83 9.51
C ALA A 86 -7.14 -6.55 10.36
N PHE A 87 -8.15 -5.72 10.13
CA PHE A 87 -8.40 -4.51 10.93
C PHE A 87 -8.56 -4.84 12.43
N HIS A 88 -9.36 -5.85 12.77
CA HIS A 88 -9.56 -6.27 14.16
C HIS A 88 -8.27 -6.82 14.81
N ARG A 89 -7.34 -7.38 14.03
CA ARG A 89 -6.00 -7.77 14.51
C ARG A 89 -5.03 -6.59 14.67
N GLY A 90 -5.43 -5.36 14.31
CA GLY A 90 -4.59 -4.16 14.40
C GLY A 90 -3.82 -3.81 13.11
N VAL A 91 -4.24 -4.34 11.96
CA VAL A 91 -3.72 -3.94 10.65
C VAL A 91 -4.43 -2.65 10.20
N PHE A 92 -3.69 -1.72 9.59
CA PHE A 92 -4.27 -0.53 8.99
C PHE A 92 -4.83 -0.86 7.60
N VAL A 93 -6.11 -0.56 7.36
CA VAL A 93 -6.82 -0.98 6.14
C VAL A 93 -7.31 0.24 5.38
N LYS A 94 -6.78 0.43 4.17
CA LYS A 94 -7.12 1.56 3.29
C LYS A 94 -7.73 1.04 2.00
N VAL A 95 -8.99 1.40 1.74
CA VAL A 95 -9.75 0.92 0.59
C VAL A 95 -10.17 2.09 -0.28
N VAL A 96 -9.94 1.98 -1.58
CA VAL A 96 -10.40 2.94 -2.59
C VAL A 96 -11.28 2.20 -3.60
N VAL A 97 -12.49 2.69 -3.84
CA VAL A 97 -13.45 2.08 -4.75
C VAL A 97 -14.19 3.13 -5.55
N ASP A 98 -14.77 2.72 -6.67
CA ASP A 98 -15.65 3.55 -7.49
C ASP A 98 -17.01 3.83 -6.82
N GLN A 99 -17.70 4.85 -7.33
CA GLN A 99 -19.00 5.30 -6.85
C GLN A 99 -20.08 4.23 -6.90
N ARG A 100 -20.07 3.35 -7.91
CA ARG A 100 -21.12 2.33 -8.08
C ARG A 100 -21.01 1.26 -6.99
N SER A 101 -19.79 0.89 -6.64
CA SER A 101 -19.50 -0.07 -5.57
C SER A 101 -19.97 0.39 -4.18
N ARG A 102 -20.15 1.72 -3.96
CA ARG A 102 -20.58 2.31 -2.68
C ARG A 102 -21.78 1.62 -2.05
N ASP A 103 -22.74 1.23 -2.89
CA ASP A 103 -24.03 0.73 -2.45
C ASP A 103 -24.05 -0.79 -2.29
N TRP A 104 -22.95 -1.49 -2.57
CA TRP A 104 -22.87 -2.94 -2.42
C TRP A 104 -22.49 -3.36 -1.00
N GLY A 105 -23.00 -4.52 -0.56
CA GLY A 105 -22.87 -4.96 0.83
C GLY A 105 -21.42 -5.05 1.33
N SER A 106 -20.48 -5.38 0.46
CA SER A 106 -19.05 -5.48 0.77
C SER A 106 -18.45 -4.11 1.13
N VAL A 107 -18.74 -3.06 0.36
CA VAL A 107 -18.31 -1.70 0.66
C VAL A 107 -19.08 -1.11 1.84
N GLN A 108 -20.39 -1.35 1.93
CA GLN A 108 -21.19 -0.86 3.07
C GLN A 108 -20.67 -1.39 4.40
N ARG A 109 -20.32 -2.68 4.48
CA ARG A 109 -19.71 -3.28 5.69
C ARG A 109 -18.40 -2.60 6.05
N LEU A 110 -17.48 -2.45 5.10
CA LEU A 110 -16.20 -1.78 5.34
C LEU A 110 -16.39 -0.33 5.78
N ARG A 111 -17.29 0.43 5.14
CA ARG A 111 -17.57 1.82 5.50
C ARG A 111 -18.16 1.96 6.90
N ARG A 112 -19.05 1.05 7.31
CA ARG A 112 -19.63 1.04 8.66
C ARG A 112 -18.57 0.84 9.75
N THR A 113 -17.55 0.03 9.49
CA THR A 113 -16.51 -0.29 10.48
C THR A 113 -15.30 0.64 10.42
N LEU A 114 -14.80 0.95 9.23
CA LEU A 114 -13.56 1.71 9.03
C LEU A 114 -13.80 3.23 8.91
N GLY A 115 -15.02 3.65 8.58
CA GLY A 115 -15.33 5.05 8.26
C GLY A 115 -14.80 5.49 6.89
N SER A 116 -14.85 6.80 6.64
CA SER A 116 -14.44 7.42 5.36
C SER A 116 -13.49 8.61 5.52
N ASP A 117 -13.00 8.85 6.74
CA ASP A 117 -12.03 9.89 7.04
C ASP A 117 -10.63 9.43 6.58
N THR A 118 -10.12 10.03 5.51
CA THR A 118 -8.85 9.64 4.88
C THR A 118 -7.62 10.04 5.69
N ASP A 119 -7.78 10.86 6.74
CA ASP A 119 -6.70 11.23 7.64
C ASP A 119 -6.49 10.16 8.73
N ARG A 120 -7.43 9.23 8.88
CA ARG A 120 -7.27 8.05 9.74
C ARG A 120 -6.35 7.01 9.10
N ARG A 121 -5.79 6.15 9.95
CA ARG A 121 -4.94 5.03 9.50
C ARG A 121 -5.72 3.99 8.68
N SER A 122 -7.02 3.84 8.95
CA SER A 122 -7.93 2.97 8.20
C SER A 122 -9.12 3.75 7.70
N PHE A 123 -9.55 3.51 6.46
CA PHE A 123 -10.68 4.19 5.83
C PHE A 123 -11.16 3.48 4.57
N VAL A 124 -12.36 3.86 4.13
CA VAL A 124 -12.85 3.61 2.79
C VAL A 124 -13.10 4.93 2.06
N ARG A 125 -12.38 5.16 0.97
CA ARG A 125 -12.58 6.28 0.05
C ARG A 125 -13.42 5.80 -1.13
N VAL A 126 -14.59 6.40 -1.29
CA VAL A 126 -15.41 6.24 -2.49
C VAL A 126 -15.08 7.38 -3.46
N CYS A 127 -14.87 7.04 -4.72
CA CYS A 127 -14.51 7.97 -5.77
C CYS A 127 -15.69 8.19 -6.70
N ARG A 128 -16.20 9.43 -6.73
CA ARG A 128 -17.28 9.86 -7.63
C ARG A 128 -16.84 9.73 -9.09
N GLU A 129 -15.65 10.25 -9.41
CA GLU A 129 -14.98 10.07 -10.70
C GLU A 129 -13.69 9.21 -10.57
N SER A 130 -12.60 9.55 -11.27
CA SER A 130 -11.31 8.82 -11.33
C SER A 130 -10.41 8.96 -10.09
N SER A 131 -10.93 9.43 -8.95
CA SER A 131 -10.17 9.74 -7.71
C SER A 131 -9.10 10.84 -7.82
N ARG A 132 -8.55 11.06 -9.02
CA ARG A 132 -7.44 11.98 -9.34
C ARG A 132 -7.79 12.98 -10.45
N GLY A 133 -9.04 13.01 -10.92
CA GLY A 133 -9.53 13.93 -11.94
C GLY A 133 -11.03 14.17 -11.80
N SER A 134 -11.55 15.10 -12.61
CA SER A 134 -12.97 15.51 -12.63
C SER A 134 -13.84 14.69 -13.58
N VAL A 135 -13.26 13.71 -14.26
CA VAL A 135 -13.94 12.83 -15.23
C VAL A 135 -13.46 11.38 -15.08
N GLY A 136 -14.22 10.46 -15.66
CA GLY A 136 -13.96 9.01 -15.64
C GLY A 136 -14.45 8.33 -14.35
N ARG A 137 -14.17 7.04 -14.22
CA ARG A 137 -14.40 6.26 -12.99
C ARG A 137 -13.09 5.68 -12.50
N GLN A 138 -12.95 5.48 -11.19
CA GLN A 138 -11.81 4.75 -10.65
C GLN A 138 -11.80 3.35 -11.27
N HIS A 139 -10.73 3.03 -11.99
CA HIS A 139 -10.43 1.70 -12.56
C HIS A 139 -8.97 1.35 -12.30
#